data_AF-A0A6H9YZN9-F1
#
_entry.id   AF-A0A6H9YZN9-F1
#
_cell.length_a   1.000
_cell.length_b   1.000
_cell.length_c   1.000
_cell.angle_alpha   90.00
_cell.angle_beta   90.00
_cell.angle_gamma   90.00
#
_symmetry.space_group_name_H-M   'P 1'
#
loop_
_entity.id
_entity.type
_entity.pdbx_description
1 polymer ?
#
loop_
_entity_poly.entity_id
_entity_poly.type
_entity_poly.pdbx_seq_one_letter_code
_entity_poly.pdbx_strand_id
1 'polypeptide(L)' 'MSDQYEAVFARYDTDGDGQLTVDEVTAAIAGMFPAAEVNDLSGIVKALFAEYDTDNNGLLSVTEFVPLAQNLPELGSEA' A
#
# COMPACT_ATOMS: atom_id res chain seq x y z
N MET A 1 -11.55 14.87 -4.96
CA MET A 1 -10.99 13.83 -5.87
C MET A 1 -9.69 13.26 -5.32
N SER A 2 -8.97 14.02 -4.49
CA SER A 2 -7.82 13.60 -3.66
C SER A 2 -8.24 12.77 -2.44
N ASP A 3 -9.43 13.07 -1.90
CA ASP A 3 -9.88 12.68 -0.56
C ASP A 3 -10.06 11.16 -0.36
N GLN A 4 -10.47 10.46 -1.41
CA GLN A 4 -10.69 9.00 -1.38
C GLN A 4 -9.38 8.22 -1.27
N TYR A 5 -8.32 8.70 -1.92
CA TYR A 5 -7.01 8.06 -1.86
C TYR A 5 -6.33 8.41 -0.54
N GLU A 6 -6.48 9.65 -0.05
CA GLU A 6 -5.98 10.05 1.27
C GLU A 6 -6.65 9.27 2.41
N ALA A 7 -7.95 8.97 2.34
CA ALA A 7 -8.63 8.18 3.37
C ALA A 7 -8.14 6.73 3.42
N VAL A 8 -7.96 6.12 2.26
CA VAL A 8 -7.39 4.76 2.14
C VAL A 8 -5.94 4.77 2.57
N PHE A 9 -5.17 5.78 2.16
CA PHE A 9 -3.76 5.93 2.53
C PHE A 9 -3.61 6.11 4.04
N ALA A 10 -4.37 7.01 4.66
CA ALA A 10 -4.37 7.26 6.10
C ALA A 10 -4.86 6.07 6.93
N ARG A 11 -5.60 5.12 6.34
CA ARG A 11 -5.96 3.86 7.00
C ARG A 11 -4.76 2.93 7.13
N TYR A 12 -3.81 2.99 6.19
CA TYR A 12 -2.63 2.14 6.17
C TYR A 12 -1.41 2.84 6.79
N ASP A 13 -1.31 4.15 6.62
CA ASP A 13 -0.28 5.03 7.16
C ASP A 13 -0.54 5.19 8.67
N THR A 14 0.16 4.38 9.44
CA THR A 14 -0.06 4.28 10.89
C THR A 14 0.70 5.38 11.62
N ASP A 15 1.81 5.86 11.05
CA ASP A 15 2.64 6.91 11.63
C ASP A 15 2.13 8.34 11.29
N GLY A 16 1.31 8.50 10.25
CA GLY A 16 0.75 9.80 9.87
C GLY A 16 1.70 10.68 9.06
N ASP A 17 2.78 10.12 8.52
CA ASP A 17 3.82 10.86 7.77
C ASP A 17 3.45 11.06 6.29
N GLY A 18 2.38 10.40 5.82
CA GLY A 18 1.91 10.50 4.43
C GLY A 18 2.78 9.69 3.45
N GLN A 19 3.49 8.69 3.97
CA GLN A 19 4.37 7.78 3.25
C GLN A 19 4.22 6.37 3.84
N LEU A 20 3.82 5.41 3.01
CA LEU A 20 3.66 4.02 3.41
C LEU A 20 5.00 3.29 3.33
N THR A 21 5.54 2.95 4.49
CA THR A 21 6.75 2.13 4.56
C THR A 21 6.48 0.67 4.17
N VAL A 22 7.52 -0.03 3.72
CA VAL A 22 7.46 -1.50 3.52
C VAL A 22 6.90 -2.22 4.75
N ASP A 23 7.23 -1.75 5.96
CA ASP A 23 6.75 -2.36 7.21
C ASP A 23 5.23 -2.15 7.38
N GLU A 24 4.74 -0.93 7.15
CA GLU A 24 3.32 -0.61 7.21
C GLU A 24 2.51 -1.35 6.15
N VAL A 25 3.00 -1.43 4.92
CA VAL A 25 2.34 -2.20 3.85
C VAL A 25 2.37 -3.69 4.16
N THR A 26 3.48 -4.20 4.71
CA THR A 26 3.57 -5.60 5.13
C THR A 26 2.57 -5.91 6.25
N ALA A 27 2.47 -5.03 7.25
CA ALA A 27 1.52 -5.16 8.35
C ALA A 27 0.06 -5.05 7.87
N ALA A 28 -0.21 -4.13 6.95
CA ALA A 28 -1.50 -3.96 6.32
C ALA A 28 -1.94 -5.21 5.56
N ILE A 29 -1.09 -5.74 4.67
CA ILE A 29 -1.37 -6.96 3.90
C ILE A 29 -1.49 -8.18 4.83
N ALA A 30 -0.66 -8.27 5.86
CA ALA A 30 -0.76 -9.33 6.87
C ALA A 30 -2.07 -9.27 7.68
N GLY A 31 -2.65 -8.08 7.85
CA GLY A 31 -3.94 -7.87 8.51
C GLY A 31 -5.15 -8.06 7.58
N MET A 32 -4.97 -7.84 6.29
CA MET A 32 -6.02 -7.90 5.27
C MET A 32 -6.16 -9.30 4.65
N PHE A 33 -5.05 -10.04 4.53
CA PHE A 33 -5.01 -11.41 4.04
C PHE A 33 -4.68 -12.37 5.19
N PRO A 34 -5.35 -13.53 5.29
CA PRO A 34 -4.97 -14.54 6.27
C PRO A 34 -3.52 -14.95 6.01
N ALA A 35 -2.66 -14.87 7.02
CA ALA A 35 -1.22 -15.19 6.92
C ALA A 35 -0.92 -16.58 6.33
N ALA A 36 -1.93 -17.46 6.25
CA ALA A 36 -1.87 -18.76 5.59
C ALA A 36 -1.79 -18.70 4.05
N GLU A 37 -2.27 -17.62 3.40
CA GLU A 37 -2.18 -17.44 1.94
C GLU A 37 -0.89 -16.71 1.53
N VAL A 38 -0.26 -16.01 2.46
CA VAL A 38 0.88 -15.15 2.16
C VAL A 38 2.18 -15.76 2.68
N ASN A 39 2.61 -16.86 2.04
CA ASN A 39 3.89 -17.52 2.36
C ASN A 39 5.11 -16.61 2.13
N ASP A 40 4.98 -15.59 1.29
CA ASP A 40 6.06 -14.66 0.93
C ASP A 40 5.59 -13.20 0.92
N LEU A 41 5.09 -12.71 2.07
CA LEU A 41 4.69 -11.32 2.28
C LEU A 41 5.75 -10.33 1.76
N SER A 42 7.02 -10.57 2.13
CA SER A 42 8.13 -9.70 1.75
C SER A 42 8.38 -9.66 0.25
N GLY A 43 8.14 -10.75 -0.50
CA GLY A 43 8.30 -10.74 -1.94
C GLY A 43 7.12 -10.11 -2.66
N ILE A 44 5.90 -10.27 -2.16
CA ILE A 44 4.72 -9.57 -2.70
C ILE A 44 4.87 -8.07 -2.49
N VAL A 45 5.25 -7.65 -1.27
CA VAL A 45 5.53 -6.25 -0.96
C VAL A 45 6.67 -5.74 -1.83
N LYS A 46 7.78 -6.47 -1.95
CA LYS A 46 8.86 -6.08 -2.88
C LYS A 46 8.43 -5.99 -4.33
N ALA A 47 7.54 -6.86 -4.82
CA ALA A 47 7.06 -6.81 -6.19
C ALA A 47 6.14 -5.61 -6.42
N LEU A 48 5.24 -5.31 -5.48
CA LEU A 48 4.42 -4.11 -5.50
C LEU A 48 5.27 -2.85 -5.45
N PHE A 49 6.24 -2.79 -4.55
CA PHE A 49 7.16 -1.66 -4.48
C PHE A 49 7.98 -1.57 -5.77
N ALA A 50 8.57 -2.65 -6.30
CA ALA A 50 9.34 -2.59 -7.54
C ALA A 50 8.52 -2.11 -8.76
N GLU A 51 7.20 -2.26 -8.75
CA GLU A 51 6.33 -1.84 -9.85
C GLU A 51 5.80 -0.41 -9.70
N TYR A 52 5.65 0.09 -8.46
CA TYR A 52 5.02 1.39 -8.19
C TYR A 52 5.92 2.40 -7.47
N ASP A 53 6.88 1.94 -6.67
CA ASP A 53 7.95 2.74 -6.04
C ASP A 53 8.94 3.16 -7.13
N THR A 54 8.66 4.33 -7.72
CA THR A 54 9.40 4.83 -8.88
C THR A 54 10.74 5.42 -8.43
N ASP A 55 10.77 5.96 -7.21
CA ASP A 55 11.98 6.53 -6.61
C ASP A 55 12.94 5.46 -6.04
N ASN A 56 12.48 4.21 -5.93
CA ASN A 56 13.19 3.09 -5.28
C ASN A 56 13.66 3.44 -3.86
N ASN A 57 12.87 4.23 -3.14
CA ASN A 57 13.15 4.61 -1.75
C ASN A 57 12.62 3.57 -0.76
N GLY A 58 11.80 2.62 -1.23
CA GLY A 58 11.18 1.60 -0.38
C GLY A 58 10.03 2.14 0.46
N LEU A 59 9.41 3.25 0.03
CA LEU A 59 8.29 3.96 0.63
C LEU A 59 7.30 4.38 -0.46
N LEU A 60 6.04 3.98 -0.36
CA LEU A 60 5.01 4.47 -1.28
C LEU A 60 4.50 5.82 -0.78
N SER A 61 4.82 6.92 -1.46
CA SER A 61 4.24 8.22 -1.15
C SER A 61 2.78 8.31 -1.60
N VAL A 62 1.99 9.25 -1.07
CA VAL A 62 0.62 9.54 -1.56
C VAL A 62 0.56 9.65 -3.09
N THR A 63 1.55 10.30 -3.71
CA THR A 63 1.63 10.45 -5.17
C THR A 63 1.89 9.14 -5.93
N GLU A 64 2.52 8.16 -5.31
CA GLU A 64 2.81 6.83 -5.89
C GLU A 64 1.68 5.84 -5.59
N PHE A 65 0.98 6.03 -4.48
CA PHE A 65 -0.15 5.19 -4.09
C PHE A 65 -1.43 5.51 -4.87
N VAL A 66 -1.68 6.76 -5.26
CA VAL A 66 -2.85 7.12 -6.09
C VAL A 66 -2.91 6.28 -7.37
N PRO A 67 -1.87 6.21 -8.22
CA PRO A 67 -1.91 5.38 -9.42
C PRO A 67 -1.99 3.89 -9.11
N LEU A 68 -1.43 3.42 -7.98
CA LEU A 68 -1.56 2.05 -7.49
C LEU A 68 -3.02 1.71 -7.14
N ALA A 69 -3.68 2.56 -6.34
CA ALA A 69 -5.07 2.40 -5.93
C ALA A 69 -6.04 2.48 -7.11
N GLN A 70 -5.69 3.24 -8.16
CA GLN A 70 -6.46 3.29 -9.39
C GLN A 70 -6.30 2.05 -10.28
N ASN A 71 -5.13 1.39 -10.25
CA ASN A 71 -4.90 0.15 -11.00
C ASN A 71 -5.40 -1.09 -10.26
N LEU A 72 -5.52 -1.02 -8.92
CA LEU A 72 -5.93 -2.13 -8.07
C LEU A 72 -7.28 -1.83 -7.41
N PRO A 73 -8.41 -2.15 -8.06
CA PRO A 73 -9.74 -1.74 -7.61
C PRO A 73 -10.14 -2.30 -6.24
N GLU A 74 -9.46 -3.33 -5.73
CA GLU A 74 -9.75 -3.93 -4.41
C GLU A 74 -9.29 -3.07 -3.23
N LEU A 75 -8.47 -2.04 -3.48
CA LEU A 75 -7.83 -1.22 -2.46
C LEU A 75 -8.58 0.10 -2.25
N GLY A 76 -9.23 0.61 -3.32
CA GLY A 76 -10.01 1.84 -3.33
C GLY A 76 -11.53 1.64 -3.37
N SER A 77 -12.03 0.40 -3.33
CA SER A 77 -13.48 0.14 -3.34
C SER A 77 -14.05 0.09 -1.93
N GLU A 78 -14.53 1.23 -1.45
CA GLU A 78 -15.67 1.25 -0.55
C GLU A 78 -16.93 1.22 -1.41
N ALA A 79 -17.71 0.14 -1.33
CA ALA A 79 -19.08 0.06 -1.86
C ALA A 79 -20.07 0.68 -0.87
#